data_AF-A0A059F5P9-F1
#
_entry.id   AF-A0A059F5P9-F1
#
_cell.length_a   1.000
_cell.length_b   1.000
_cell.length_c   1.000
_cell.angle_alpha   90.00
_cell.angle_beta   90.00
_cell.angle_gamma   90.00
#
_symmetry.space_group_name_H-M   'P 1'
#
loop_
_entity.id
_entity.type
_entity.pdbx_description
1 polymer ?
#
loop_
_entity_poly.entity_id
_entity_poly.type
_entity_poly.pdbx_seq_one_letter_code
_entity_poly.pdbx_strand_id
1 'polypeptide(L)'
;MNIKMKEIKTTGSFEDEIIKMNAEDLIIFLQNNNLLKKEMVCVLCNQFMQLDKFNGNKDGFIWRCKYSLCPFKRRRTSIREEIFFKNINLSFVNILKILIRWSHKTPTTNIAQNLGISHAAIKKLITKFISLQESFDFRTNKAGGPGKIVQVDETMLNYKCKSHRGRSSRNKSDALCIVEYDGHITRDSLF
;
A
#
# COMPACT_ATOMS: atom_id res chain seq x y z
N MET A 1 -7.40 3.90 -12.39
CA MET A 1 -6.03 4.28 -12.86
C MET A 1 -5.13 3.04 -12.85
N ASN A 2 -4.88 2.42 -14.01
CA ASN A 2 -4.20 1.12 -14.11
C ASN A 2 -2.68 1.29 -14.15
N ILE A 3 -2.03 1.30 -12.98
CA ILE A 3 -0.57 1.19 -12.89
C ILE A 3 -0.24 -0.28 -13.15
N LYS A 4 0.06 -0.62 -14.41
CA LYS A 4 0.74 -1.88 -14.73
C LYS A 4 2.14 -1.80 -14.10
N MET A 5 2.25 -2.27 -12.86
CA MET A 5 3.53 -2.60 -12.25
C MET A 5 4.09 -3.78 -13.04
N LYS A 6 4.84 -3.48 -14.12
CA LYS A 6 5.73 -4.45 -14.74
C LYS A 6 6.62 -5.01 -13.63
N GLU A 7 6.78 -6.32 -13.60
CA GLU A 7 7.68 -7.01 -12.67
C GLU A 7 9.07 -6.38 -12.72
N ILE A 8 9.37 -5.54 -11.72
CA ILE A 8 10.73 -5.06 -11.49
C ILE A 8 11.45 -6.20 -10.78
N LYS A 9 12.03 -7.10 -11.59
CA LYS A 9 12.95 -8.14 -11.11
C LYS A 9 14.30 -7.51 -10.75
N THR A 10 14.35 -6.73 -9.66
CA THR A 10 15.56 -6.42 -8.87
C THR A 10 15.20 -5.42 -7.76
N THR A 11 14.85 -5.92 -6.57
CA THR A 11 14.61 -5.07 -5.38
C THR A 11 15.82 -4.24 -4.99
N GLY A 12 17.03 -4.80 -5.15
CA GLY A 12 18.28 -4.13 -4.81
C GLY A 12 18.52 -2.87 -5.63
N SER A 13 18.44 -2.97 -6.97
CA SER A 13 18.78 -1.85 -7.87
C SER A 13 17.94 -0.61 -7.60
N PHE A 14 16.62 -0.77 -7.52
CA PHE A 14 15.72 0.38 -7.43
C PHE A 14 15.66 1.00 -6.03
N GLU A 15 15.74 0.19 -4.96
CA GLU A 15 15.81 0.72 -3.60
C GLU A 15 17.11 1.52 -3.39
N ASP A 16 18.22 1.05 -3.95
CA ASP A 16 19.52 1.74 -3.92
C ASP A 16 19.51 3.04 -4.72
N GLU A 17 18.85 3.07 -5.88
CA GLU A 17 18.67 4.29 -6.68
C GLU A 17 17.92 5.37 -5.90
N ILE A 18 16.82 5.02 -5.22
CA ILE A 18 16.05 5.98 -4.42
C ILE A 18 16.88 6.56 -3.27
N ILE A 19 17.75 5.76 -2.64
CA ILE A 19 18.60 6.21 -1.54
C ILE A 19 19.63 7.25 -2.01
N LYS A 20 20.11 7.12 -3.25
CA LYS A 20 21.13 8.01 -3.83
C LYS A 20 20.55 9.33 -4.32
N MET A 21 19.24 9.42 -4.55
CA MET A 21 18.59 10.65 -4.98
C MET A 21 18.67 11.72 -3.88
N ASN A 22 19.05 12.94 -4.25
CA ASN A 22 18.88 14.08 -3.35
C ASN A 22 17.37 14.45 -3.26
N ALA A 23 17.03 15.36 -2.34
CA ALA A 23 15.64 15.73 -2.11
C ALA A 23 14.94 16.35 -3.35
N GLU A 24 15.69 17.08 -4.17
CA GLU A 24 15.18 17.76 -5.37
C GLU A 24 14.86 16.73 -6.47
N ASP A 25 15.82 15.85 -6.76
CA ASP A 25 15.68 14.75 -7.72
C ASP A 25 14.54 13.81 -7.32
N LEU A 26 14.41 13.52 -6.03
CA LEU A 26 13.32 12.69 -5.51
C LEU A 26 11.96 13.35 -5.72
N ILE A 27 11.83 14.66 -5.52
CA ILE A 27 10.57 15.38 -5.79
C ILE A 27 10.26 15.37 -7.28
N ILE A 28 11.24 15.63 -8.14
CA ILE A 28 11.08 15.59 -9.60
C ILE A 28 10.65 14.18 -10.04
N PHE A 29 11.28 13.14 -9.50
CA PHE A 29 10.91 11.75 -9.74
C PHE A 29 9.45 11.49 -9.35
N LEU A 30 9.04 11.89 -8.15
CA LEU A 30 7.67 11.70 -7.69
C LEU A 30 6.65 12.49 -8.53
N GLN A 31 7.00 13.69 -8.97
CA GLN A 31 6.17 14.50 -9.86
C GLN A 31 6.01 13.86 -11.24
N ASN A 32 7.09 13.33 -11.82
CA ASN A 32 7.06 12.66 -13.12
C ASN A 32 6.25 11.36 -13.09
N ASN A 33 6.18 10.70 -11.94
CA ASN A 33 5.35 9.52 -11.72
C ASN A 33 3.93 9.85 -11.23
N ASN A 34 3.51 11.13 -11.27
CA ASN A 34 2.19 11.60 -10.81
C ASN A 34 1.88 11.27 -9.33
N LEU A 35 2.91 11.09 -8.51
CA LEU A 35 2.77 10.88 -7.06
C LEU A 35 2.73 12.22 -6.30
N LEU A 36 3.34 13.27 -6.86
CA LEU A 36 3.26 14.65 -6.40
C LEU A 36 2.68 15.54 -7.50
N LYS A 37 2.01 16.64 -7.12
CA LYS A 37 1.56 17.65 -8.07
C LYS A 37 2.77 18.38 -8.66
N LYS A 38 2.73 18.63 -9.97
CA LYS A 38 3.70 19.48 -10.70
C LYS A 38 3.40 20.96 -10.53
N GLU A 39 2.13 21.29 -10.34
CA GLU A 39 1.64 22.65 -10.23
C GLU A 39 0.63 22.75 -9.09
N MET A 40 0.58 23.91 -8.46
CA MET A 40 -0.37 24.20 -7.38
C MET A 40 -0.87 25.63 -7.51
N VAL A 41 -2.15 25.84 -7.23
CA VAL A 41 -2.80 27.14 -7.25
C VAL A 41 -3.10 27.60 -5.83
N CYS A 42 -2.89 28.89 -5.55
CA CYS A 42 -3.22 29.47 -4.25
C CYS A 42 -4.73 29.63 -4.10
N VAL A 43 -5.31 28.99 -3.08
CA VAL A 43 -6.77 29.00 -2.83
C VAL A 43 -7.39 30.39 -2.55
N LEU A 44 -6.58 31.42 -2.29
CA LEU A 44 -7.10 32.78 -1.99
C LEU A 44 -7.07 33.73 -3.18
N CYS A 45 -6.06 33.62 -4.05
CA CYS A 45 -5.85 34.55 -5.17
C CYS A 45 -5.87 33.87 -6.53
N ASN A 46 -6.03 32.55 -6.55
CA ASN A 46 -6.09 31.71 -7.74
C ASN A 46 -4.86 31.82 -8.66
N GLN A 47 -3.72 32.28 -8.14
CA GLN A 47 -2.46 32.35 -8.86
C GLN A 47 -1.62 31.09 -8.64
N PHE A 48 -0.85 30.70 -9.65
CA PHE A 48 0.11 29.61 -9.54
C PHE A 48 1.16 29.90 -8.45
N MET A 49 1.44 28.87 -7.64
CA MET A 49 2.45 28.90 -6.59
C MET A 49 3.79 28.40 -7.14
N GLN A 50 4.89 28.88 -6.56
CA GLN A 50 6.23 28.41 -6.88
C GLN A 50 6.73 27.42 -5.83
N LEU A 51 7.47 26.40 -6.27
CA LEU A 51 8.12 25.44 -5.39
C LEU A 51 9.45 26.04 -4.90
N ASP A 52 9.55 26.32 -3.60
CA ASP A 52 10.74 26.91 -2.99
C ASP A 52 11.37 25.95 -1.96
N LYS A 53 12.69 26.01 -1.80
CA LYS A 53 13.41 25.33 -0.71
C LYS A 53 12.94 25.87 0.66
N PHE A 54 12.76 24.97 1.61
CA PHE A 54 12.27 25.30 2.95
C PHE A 54 12.75 24.30 4.00
N ASN A 55 13.64 24.77 4.89
CA ASN A 55 14.24 23.94 5.94
C ASN A 55 13.30 23.68 7.13
N GLY A 56 12.15 24.37 7.21
CA GLY A 56 11.21 24.22 8.32
C GLY A 56 10.30 22.99 8.22
N ASN A 57 10.45 22.15 7.20
CA ASN A 57 9.76 20.87 7.09
C ASN A 57 10.75 19.75 6.77
N LYS A 58 10.33 18.50 6.98
CA LYS A 58 11.17 17.31 6.72
C LYS A 58 11.47 17.05 5.25
N ASP A 59 10.72 17.69 4.36
CA ASP A 59 10.76 17.44 2.93
C ASP A 59 11.74 18.37 2.21
N GLY A 60 12.14 19.46 2.86
CA GLY A 60 13.06 20.46 2.30
C GLY A 60 12.42 21.42 1.28
N PHE A 61 11.13 21.27 0.97
CA PHE A 61 10.45 22.04 -0.07
C PHE A 61 9.02 22.41 0.31
N ILE A 62 8.53 23.54 -0.21
CA ILE A 62 7.18 24.06 0.05
C ILE A 62 6.63 24.83 -1.14
N TRP A 63 5.32 24.78 -1.35
CA TRP A 63 4.65 25.66 -2.29
C TRP A 63 4.49 27.05 -1.66
N ARG A 64 4.92 28.10 -2.36
CA ARG A 64 4.80 29.50 -1.92
C ARG A 64 4.06 30.34 -2.95
N CYS A 65 3.05 31.07 -2.49
CA CYS A 65 2.41 32.10 -3.29
C CYS A 65 3.31 33.34 -3.32
N LYS A 66 3.80 33.74 -4.50
CA LYS A 66 4.61 34.96 -4.68
C LYS A 66 3.81 36.15 -5.20
N TYR A 67 2.51 36.00 -5.42
CA TYR A 67 1.65 37.08 -5.88
C TYR A 67 1.56 38.20 -4.83
N SER A 68 1.95 39.41 -5.21
CA SER A 68 2.08 40.57 -4.32
C SER A 68 0.73 41.05 -3.77
N LEU A 69 -0.34 40.92 -4.56
CA LEU A 69 -1.71 41.30 -4.21
C LEU A 69 -2.49 40.17 -3.53
N CYS A 70 -1.85 39.04 -3.19
CA CYS A 70 -2.50 37.98 -2.44
C CYS A 70 -2.88 38.48 -1.04
N PRO A 71 -4.15 38.31 -0.58
CA PRO A 71 -4.61 38.78 0.73
C PRO A 71 -3.74 38.28 1.89
N PHE A 72 -3.23 37.07 1.74
CA PHE A 72 -2.24 36.49 2.65
C PHE A 72 -0.90 36.40 1.94
N LYS A 73 -0.07 37.44 2.09
CA LYS A 73 1.26 37.51 1.46
C LYS A 73 2.09 36.29 1.84
N ARG A 74 2.75 35.67 0.86
CA ARG A 74 3.66 34.53 1.04
C ARG A 74 3.02 33.30 1.69
N ARG A 75 1.73 33.06 1.44
CA ARG A 75 1.06 31.81 1.86
C ARG A 75 1.90 30.60 1.44
N ARG A 76 1.99 29.65 2.37
CA ARG A 76 2.73 28.41 2.19
C ARG A 76 1.78 27.22 2.20
N THR A 77 2.02 26.25 1.35
CA THR A 77 1.26 25.01 1.29
C THR A 77 2.23 23.83 1.22
N SER A 78 1.96 22.76 1.95
CA SER A 78 2.81 21.56 1.93
C SER A 78 2.79 20.93 0.54
N ILE A 79 3.93 20.39 0.11
CA ILE A 79 4.00 19.58 -1.12
C ILE A 79 3.17 18.29 -1.03
N ARG A 80 2.85 17.86 0.20
CA ARG A 80 2.06 16.66 0.50
C ARG A 80 0.55 16.90 0.47
N GLU A 81 0.13 18.15 0.23
CA GLU A 81 -1.27 18.54 0.30
C GLU A 81 -2.09 17.94 -0.86
N GLU A 82 -3.35 17.58 -0.59
CA GLU A 82 -4.31 17.04 -1.58
C GLU A 82 -3.88 15.76 -2.32
N ILE A 83 -3.01 14.96 -1.73
CA ILE A 83 -2.52 13.70 -2.31
C ILE A 83 -2.35 12.59 -1.26
N PHE A 84 -1.93 11.41 -1.74
CA PHE A 84 -1.62 10.23 -0.94
C PHE A 84 -0.73 10.52 0.29
N PHE A 85 0.23 11.44 0.19
CA PHE A 85 1.19 11.69 1.26
C PHE A 85 0.68 12.56 2.42
N LYS A 86 -0.53 13.13 2.31
CA LYS A 86 -1.13 13.96 3.38
C LYS A 86 -1.23 13.19 4.71
N ASN A 87 -0.87 13.83 5.83
CA ASN A 87 -0.91 13.23 7.18
C ASN A 87 -0.05 11.97 7.39
N ILE A 88 0.91 11.70 6.51
CA ILE A 88 1.91 10.64 6.69
C ILE A 88 3.17 11.24 7.29
N ASN A 89 3.54 10.79 8.48
CA ASN A 89 4.67 11.34 9.23
C ASN A 89 6.02 10.65 8.88
N LEU A 90 6.24 10.28 7.61
CA LEU A 90 7.44 9.58 7.14
C LEU A 90 8.09 10.34 5.97
N SER A 91 9.42 10.26 5.84
CA SER A 91 10.13 10.80 4.66
C SER A 91 9.69 10.06 3.38
N PHE A 92 9.80 10.71 2.22
CA PHE A 92 9.45 10.05 0.95
C PHE A 92 10.27 8.78 0.70
N VAL A 93 11.56 8.81 1.01
CA VAL A 93 12.45 7.63 0.92
C VAL A 93 11.88 6.47 1.74
N ASN A 94 11.54 6.70 3.01
CA ASN A 94 10.98 5.64 3.86
C ASN A 94 9.61 5.15 3.37
N ILE A 95 8.78 6.06 2.84
CA ILE A 95 7.49 5.67 2.25
C ILE A 95 7.70 4.73 1.07
N LEU A 96 8.58 5.08 0.13
CA LEU A 96 8.88 4.25 -1.03
C LEU A 96 9.49 2.90 -0.62
N LYS A 97 10.46 2.88 0.31
CA LYS A 97 11.04 1.64 0.85
C LYS A 97 10.00 0.69 1.43
N ILE A 98 9.09 1.22 2.25
CA ILE A 98 8.01 0.41 2.83
C ILE A 98 7.13 -0.17 1.72
N LEU A 99 6.72 0.63 0.73
CA LEU A 99 5.86 0.18 -0.36
C LEU A 99 6.55 -0.88 -1.23
N ILE A 100 7.83 -0.69 -1.57
CA ILE A 100 8.63 -1.67 -2.33
C ILE A 100 8.70 -2.99 -1.56
N ARG A 101 9.19 -2.97 -0.32
CA ARG A 101 9.34 -4.20 0.49
C ARG A 101 8.00 -4.90 0.74
N TRP A 102 6.95 -4.13 0.99
CA TRP A 102 5.59 -4.66 1.15
C TRP A 102 5.06 -5.30 -0.14
N SER A 103 5.30 -4.69 -1.31
CA SER A 103 4.91 -5.26 -2.61
C SER A 103 5.62 -6.58 -2.91
N HIS A 104 6.83 -6.76 -2.38
CA HIS A 104 7.58 -8.02 -2.42
C HIS A 104 7.18 -9.01 -1.32
N LYS A 105 6.04 -8.80 -0.66
CA LYS A 105 5.49 -9.67 0.39
C LYS A 105 6.42 -9.83 1.61
N THR A 106 7.29 -8.85 1.86
CA THR A 106 8.12 -8.85 3.07
C THR A 106 7.22 -8.69 4.31
N PRO A 107 7.38 -9.53 5.35
CA PRO A 107 6.59 -9.38 6.58
C PRO A 107 6.74 -7.99 7.18
N THR A 108 5.63 -7.38 7.62
CA THR A 108 5.61 -6.02 8.18
C THR A 108 6.47 -5.89 9.44
N THR A 109 6.63 -6.97 10.21
CA THR A 109 7.57 -7.10 11.33
C THR A 109 9.02 -6.89 10.89
N ASN A 110 9.42 -7.55 9.81
CA ASN A 110 10.78 -7.42 9.29
C ASN A 110 11.02 -6.00 8.72
N ILE A 111 10.03 -5.43 8.02
CA ILE A 111 10.10 -4.04 7.53
C ILE A 111 10.26 -3.06 8.71
N ALA A 112 9.45 -3.22 9.76
CA ALA A 112 9.50 -2.38 10.95
C ALA A 112 10.87 -2.42 11.62
N GLN A 113 11.40 -3.63 11.83
CA GLN A 113 12.71 -3.84 12.45
C GLN A 113 13.85 -3.30 11.59
N ASN A 114 13.85 -3.56 10.28
CA ASN A 114 14.94 -3.14 9.40
C ASN A 114 15.00 -1.63 9.19
N LEU A 115 13.84 -0.95 9.17
CA LEU A 115 13.78 0.50 8.94
C LEU A 115 13.69 1.31 10.24
N GLY A 116 13.53 0.67 11.40
CA GLY A 116 13.32 1.35 12.68
C GLY A 116 12.01 2.15 12.72
N ILE A 117 10.97 1.70 12.02
CA ILE A 117 9.69 2.40 11.90
C ILE A 117 8.61 1.63 12.66
N SER A 118 7.73 2.36 13.36
CA SER A 118 6.66 1.73 14.13
C SER A 118 5.68 0.97 13.22
N HIS A 119 5.22 -0.18 13.72
CA HIS A 119 4.17 -0.98 13.08
C HIS A 119 2.92 -0.16 12.75
N ALA A 120 2.53 0.76 13.65
CA ALA A 120 1.38 1.62 13.46
C ALA A 120 1.55 2.55 12.24
N ALA A 121 2.75 3.13 12.04
CA ALA A 121 3.03 3.99 10.90
C ALA A 121 3.02 3.21 9.58
N ILE A 122 3.62 2.01 9.55
CA ILE A 122 3.61 1.11 8.39
C ILE A 122 2.18 0.71 8.03
N LYS A 123 1.39 0.27 9.01
CA LYS A 123 -0.01 -0.10 8.81
C LYS A 123 -0.83 1.07 8.27
N LYS A 124 -0.68 2.26 8.86
CA LYS A 124 -1.36 3.50 8.40
C LYS A 124 -1.03 3.80 6.93
N LEU A 125 0.24 3.67 6.53
CA LEU A 125 0.69 3.87 5.16
C LEU A 125 0.06 2.85 4.20
N ILE A 126 0.15 1.56 4.52
CA ILE A 126 -0.38 0.47 3.67
C ILE A 126 -1.90 0.59 3.52
N THR A 127 -2.63 0.80 4.61
CA THR A 127 -4.09 0.98 4.56
C THR A 127 -4.47 2.16 3.68
N LYS A 128 -3.76 3.29 3.79
CA LYS A 128 -3.99 4.45 2.94
C LYS A 128 -3.69 4.15 1.46
N PHE A 129 -2.68 3.34 1.18
CA PHE A 129 -2.33 2.95 -0.18
C PHE A 129 -3.40 2.05 -0.79
N ILE A 130 -3.88 1.05 -0.04
CA ILE A 130 -4.95 0.16 -0.45
C ILE A 130 -6.25 0.95 -0.71
N SER A 131 -6.57 1.95 0.12
CA SER A 131 -7.77 2.77 -0.10
C SER A 131 -7.75 3.62 -1.37
N LEU A 132 -6.59 3.79 -2.01
CA LEU A 132 -6.49 4.48 -3.31
C LEU A 132 -6.72 3.56 -4.50
N GLN A 133 -6.63 2.25 -4.31
CA GLN A 133 -6.99 1.31 -5.35
C GLN A 133 -8.52 1.38 -5.49
N GLU A 134 -9.01 1.64 -6.70
CA GLU A 134 -10.41 1.39 -7.04
C GLU A 134 -10.75 -0.01 -6.55
N SER A 135 -11.93 -0.19 -5.94
CA SER A 135 -12.35 -1.45 -5.33
C SER A 135 -11.93 -2.62 -6.22
N PHE A 136 -11.04 -3.47 -5.73
CA PHE A 136 -10.72 -4.71 -6.43
C PHE A 136 -12.02 -5.48 -6.56
N ASP A 137 -12.64 -5.41 -7.74
CA ASP A 137 -13.86 -6.13 -8.01
C ASP A 137 -13.51 -7.60 -8.25
N PHE A 138 -13.42 -8.35 -7.15
CA PHE A 138 -13.18 -9.77 -7.20
C PHE A 138 -14.35 -10.56 -7.83
N ARG A 139 -15.48 -9.92 -8.19
CA ARG A 139 -16.59 -10.61 -8.87
C ARG A 139 -16.16 -11.30 -10.15
N THR A 140 -15.14 -10.77 -10.83
CA THR A 140 -14.60 -11.36 -12.06
C THR A 140 -13.39 -12.28 -11.83
N ASN A 141 -12.69 -12.14 -10.70
CA ASN A 141 -11.62 -13.03 -10.29
C ASN A 141 -12.18 -14.25 -9.55
N LYS A 142 -12.74 -15.20 -10.30
CA LYS A 142 -13.07 -16.52 -9.76
C LYS A 142 -11.79 -17.20 -9.27
N ALA A 143 -11.83 -17.74 -8.06
CA ALA A 143 -10.77 -18.59 -7.54
C ALA A 143 -10.56 -19.80 -8.48
N GLY A 144 -9.31 -20.24 -8.66
CA GLY A 144 -8.93 -21.36 -9.52
C GLY A 144 -8.62 -21.00 -10.98
N GLY A 145 -9.07 -19.86 -11.50
CA GLY A 145 -8.83 -19.51 -12.92
C GLY A 145 -9.69 -20.32 -13.91
N PRO A 146 -9.54 -20.11 -15.23
CA PRO A 146 -10.42 -20.68 -16.24
C PRO A 146 -10.38 -22.21 -16.28
N GLY A 147 -11.55 -22.85 -16.30
CA GLY A 147 -11.68 -24.31 -16.41
C GLY A 147 -11.50 -25.08 -15.09
N LYS A 148 -11.14 -24.41 -14.00
CA LYS A 148 -10.95 -25.04 -12.68
C LYS A 148 -12.21 -24.97 -11.84
N ILE A 149 -12.42 -26.00 -11.04
CA ILE A 149 -13.48 -26.05 -10.03
C ILE A 149 -12.82 -25.81 -8.68
N VAL A 150 -13.28 -24.79 -7.95
CA VAL A 150 -12.86 -24.56 -6.57
C VAL A 150 -13.99 -25.00 -5.65
N GLN A 151 -13.71 -26.01 -4.83
CA GLN A 151 -14.58 -26.42 -3.75
C GLN A 151 -14.11 -25.74 -2.46
N VAL A 152 -15.02 -24.99 -1.84
CA VAL A 152 -14.84 -24.44 -0.50
C VAL A 152 -15.79 -25.19 0.41
N ASP A 153 -15.23 -25.86 1.41
CA ASP A 153 -16.00 -26.59 2.40
C ASP A 153 -15.60 -26.15 3.80
N GLU A 154 -16.58 -26.13 4.71
CA GLU A 154 -16.37 -25.79 6.11
C GLU A 154 -16.60 -27.05 6.94
N THR A 155 -15.53 -27.55 7.58
CA THR A 155 -15.61 -28.75 8.42
C THR A 155 -15.44 -28.35 9.88
N MET A 156 -16.40 -28.73 10.71
CA MET A 156 -16.30 -28.59 12.15
C MET A 156 -15.37 -29.68 12.72
N LEU A 157 -14.19 -29.29 13.20
CA LEU A 157 -13.26 -30.19 13.88
C LEU A 157 -13.71 -30.40 15.33
N ASN A 158 -14.30 -31.57 15.59
CA ASN A 158 -14.62 -32.02 16.94
C ASN A 158 -13.38 -32.70 17.55
N TYR A 159 -12.88 -32.20 18.67
CA TYR A 159 -11.85 -32.91 19.42
C TYR A 159 -12.47 -34.05 20.21
N LYS A 160 -12.01 -35.28 19.98
CA LYS A 160 -12.27 -36.41 20.88
C LYS A 160 -11.08 -36.56 21.81
N CYS A 161 -11.27 -36.33 23.11
CA CYS A 161 -10.22 -36.64 24.10
C CYS A 161 -9.85 -38.11 23.98
N LYS A 162 -8.57 -38.40 23.71
CA LYS A 162 -8.04 -39.77 23.74
C LYS A 162 -7.35 -39.97 25.09
N SER A 163 -7.77 -41.00 25.84
CA SER A 163 -7.17 -41.39 27.12
C SER A 163 -7.14 -40.27 28.17
N HIS A 164 -8.25 -39.53 28.33
CA HIS A 164 -8.38 -38.40 29.26
C HIS A 164 -7.33 -37.29 29.11
N ARG A 165 -6.63 -37.26 27.96
CA ARG A 165 -5.66 -36.22 27.61
C ARG A 165 -6.09 -35.53 26.31
N GLY A 166 -5.76 -34.25 26.18
CA GLY A 166 -6.06 -33.43 25.01
C GLY A 166 -7.21 -32.45 25.20
N ARG A 167 -7.62 -31.81 24.11
CA ARG A 167 -8.62 -30.73 24.11
C ARG A 167 -10.01 -31.28 24.36
N SER A 168 -10.77 -30.59 25.22
CA SER A 168 -12.17 -30.90 25.53
C SER A 168 -13.01 -31.02 24.27
N SER A 169 -13.94 -31.98 24.23
CA SER A 169 -14.91 -32.13 23.15
C SER A 169 -15.90 -30.97 23.02
N ARG A 170 -15.94 -30.08 24.01
CA ARG A 170 -16.70 -28.82 23.95
C ARG A 170 -15.98 -27.72 23.17
N ASN A 171 -14.67 -27.85 22.94
CA ASN A 171 -13.88 -26.86 22.21
C ASN A 171 -13.97 -27.12 20.71
N LYS A 172 -15.10 -26.80 20.08
CA LYS A 172 -15.23 -26.91 18.62
C LYS A 172 -14.35 -25.88 17.92
N SER A 173 -13.75 -26.26 16.80
CA SER A 173 -13.04 -25.34 15.92
C SER A 173 -13.47 -25.60 14.49
N ASP A 174 -13.88 -24.56 13.79
CA ASP A 174 -14.22 -24.67 12.38
C ASP A 174 -12.93 -24.60 11.56
N ALA A 175 -12.87 -25.42 10.50
CA ALA A 175 -11.77 -25.43 9.55
C ALA A 175 -12.34 -25.19 8.16
N LEU A 176 -11.82 -24.16 7.48
CA LEU A 176 -12.13 -23.89 6.09
C LEU A 176 -11.14 -24.67 5.21
N CYS A 177 -11.67 -25.53 4.34
CA CYS A 177 -10.90 -26.24 3.32
C CYS A 177 -11.20 -25.63 1.95
N ILE A 178 -10.15 -25.35 1.19
CA ILE A 178 -10.26 -24.85 -0.20
C ILE A 178 -9.47 -25.80 -1.08
N VAL A 179 -10.15 -26.44 -2.03
CA VAL A 179 -9.55 -27.38 -2.98
C VAL A 179 -9.78 -26.86 -4.39
N GLU A 180 -8.70 -26.75 -5.16
CA GLU A 180 -8.74 -26.47 -6.59
C GLU A 180 -8.60 -27.79 -7.36
N TYR A 181 -9.54 -28.05 -8.27
CA TYR A 181 -9.62 -29.28 -9.05
C TYR A 181 -9.64 -28.97 -10.55
N ASP A 182 -8.84 -29.73 -11.31
CA ASP A 182 -8.63 -29.59 -12.76
C ASP A 182 -9.09 -30.82 -13.56
N GLY A 183 -9.84 -31.72 -12.94
CA GLY A 183 -10.33 -32.93 -13.59
C GLY A 183 -11.79 -32.84 -14.01
N HIS A 184 -12.25 -33.88 -14.73
CA HIS A 184 -13.67 -34.10 -14.97
C HIS A 184 -14.31 -34.70 -13.72
N ILE A 185 -15.28 -34.00 -13.11
CA ILE A 185 -16.08 -34.59 -12.03
C ILE A 185 -16.99 -35.65 -12.66
N THR A 186 -16.70 -36.92 -12.42
CA THR A 186 -17.68 -37.99 -12.61
C THR A 186 -18.60 -37.98 -11.39
N ARG A 187 -19.88 -37.68 -11.60
CA ARG A 187 -20.90 -37.99 -10.60
C ARG A 187 -21.02 -39.51 -10.56
N ASP A 188 -20.45 -40.13 -9.55
CA ASP A 188 -20.81 -41.52 -9.23
C ASP A 188 -22.26 -41.48 -8.74
N SER A 189 -23.18 -41.81 -9.65
CA SER A 189 -24.60 -42.02 -9.35
C SER A 189 -24.75 -43.35 -8.62
N LEU A 190 -24.39 -43.38 -7.34
CA LEU A 190 -24.75 -44.42 -6.40
C LEU A 190 -25.13 -43.74 -5.08
N PHE A 191 -26.42 -43.43 -4.95
CA PHE A 191 -27.34 -43.76 -3.86
C PHE A 191 -28.62 -42.93 -4.00
#